data_AF-A0A803MI72-F1
#
_entry.id   AF-A0A803MI72-F1
#
_cell.length_a   1.000
_cell.length_b   1.000
_cell.length_c   1.000
_cell.angle_alpha   90.00
_cell.angle_beta   90.00
_cell.angle_gamma   90.00
#
_symmetry.space_group_name_H-M   'P 1'
#
loop_
_entity.id
_entity.type
_entity.pdbx_description
1 polymer ?
#
loop_
_entity_poly.entity_id
_entity_poly.type
_entity_poly.pdbx_seq_one_letter_code
_entity_poly.pdbx_strand_id
1 'polypeptide(L)'
;MASTEDESVLVDEVDAQPPHKIDENMWKNREHLEEIIFLLDRPHWPNTLQQQSKLGDVELAPIFEEMKVKFENTLKLLEYFQSKNADNVFNTVMSYMPQDFRGTLIRQQRERSERTKQAEIDALVKSGVSIRDRYALLWKQQMERWLV
;
A
#
# COMPACT_ATOMS: atom_id res chain seq x y z
N MET A 1 24.14 -18.28 13.58
CA MET A 1 22.68 -18.42 13.67
C MET A 1 22.16 -18.20 12.27
N ALA A 2 21.49 -19.19 11.68
CA ALA A 2 20.97 -19.04 10.33
C ALA A 2 19.82 -18.03 10.37
N SER A 3 19.97 -16.95 9.61
CA SER A 3 18.91 -15.96 9.38
C SER A 3 17.72 -16.67 8.74
N THR A 4 16.51 -16.39 9.23
CA THR A 4 15.30 -16.93 8.62
C THR A 4 15.12 -16.32 7.23
N GLU A 5 14.40 -17.01 6.35
CA GLU A 5 14.20 -16.57 4.95
C GLU A 5 13.65 -15.13 4.88
N ASP A 6 12.73 -14.76 5.77
CA ASP A 6 12.23 -13.37 5.92
C ASP A 6 13.30 -12.36 6.33
N GLU A 7 14.20 -12.73 7.26
CA GLU A 7 15.30 -11.85 7.67
C GLU A 7 16.29 -11.62 6.52
N SER A 8 16.52 -12.62 5.67
CA SER A 8 17.38 -12.46 4.49
C SER A 8 16.79 -11.50 3.46
N VAL A 9 15.47 -11.53 3.26
CA VAL A 9 14.79 -10.57 2.37
C VAL A 9 14.87 -9.15 2.91
N LEU A 10 14.73 -8.97 4.23
CA LEU A 10 14.88 -7.65 4.87
C LEU A 10 16.29 -7.08 4.72
N VAL A 11 17.32 -7.93 4.79
CA VAL A 11 18.71 -7.51 4.57
C VAL A 11 18.92 -7.07 3.11
N ASP A 12 18.39 -7.83 2.15
CA ASP A 12 18.46 -7.48 0.73
C ASP A 12 17.70 -6.17 0.42
N GLU A 13 16.59 -5.89 1.10
CA GLU A 13 15.84 -4.63 0.96
C GLU A 13 16.60 -3.42 1.50
N VAL A 14 17.41 -3.58 2.55
CA VAL A 14 18.24 -2.49 3.10
C VAL A 14 19.36 -2.11 2.11
N ASP A 15 19.88 -3.09 1.38
CA ASP A 15 20.93 -2.89 0.37
C ASP A 15 20.38 -2.44 -0.99
N ALA A 16 19.05 -2.40 -1.15
CA ALA A 16 18.40 -1.96 -2.38
C ALA A 16 18.59 -0.45 -2.63
N GLN A 17 18.63 -0.07 -3.92
CA GLN A 17 18.67 1.35 -4.28
C GLN A 17 17.37 2.04 -3.83
N PRO A 18 17.46 3.23 -3.20
CA PRO A 18 16.29 3.93 -2.75
C PRO A 18 15.37 4.32 -3.93
N PRO A 19 14.04 4.31 -3.75
CA PRO A 19 13.11 4.75 -4.79
C PRO A 19 13.45 6.15 -5.31
N HIS A 20 13.62 6.27 -6.63
CA HIS A 20 13.96 7.55 -7.26
C HIS A 20 12.73 8.29 -7.80
N LYS A 21 11.60 7.61 -7.95
CA LYS A 21 10.33 8.20 -8.42
C LYS A 21 9.39 8.45 -7.25
N ILE A 22 8.69 9.59 -7.28
CA ILE A 22 7.71 9.96 -6.25
C ILE A 22 6.62 8.88 -6.12
N ASP A 23 6.09 8.39 -7.23
CA ASP A 23 5.03 7.36 -7.19
C ASP A 23 5.53 6.04 -6.59
N GLU A 24 6.75 5.63 -6.91
CA GLU A 24 7.38 4.44 -6.35
C GLU A 24 7.57 4.57 -4.84
N ASN A 25 8.06 5.74 -4.40
CA ASN A 25 8.20 6.06 -2.99
C ASN A 25 6.84 6.04 -2.27
N MET A 26 5.78 6.58 -2.89
CA MET A 26 4.44 6.59 -2.31
C MET A 26 3.87 5.18 -2.16
N TRP A 27 4.09 4.29 -3.13
CA TRP A 27 3.67 2.88 -3.02
C TRP A 27 4.46 2.14 -1.94
N LYS A 28 5.77 2.32 -1.86
CA LYS A 28 6.60 1.74 -0.79
C LYS A 28 6.24 2.26 0.60
N ASN A 29 5.93 3.55 0.74
CA ASN A 29 5.47 4.10 2.01
C ASN A 29 4.15 3.44 2.45
N ARG A 30 3.21 3.22 1.53
CA ARG A 30 1.95 2.53 1.84
C ARG A 30 2.17 1.07 2.25
N GLU A 31 3.05 0.36 1.54
CA GLU A 31 3.45 -1.01 1.88
C GLU A 31 4.00 -1.08 3.32
N HIS A 32 5.00 -0.26 3.64
CA HIS A 32 5.60 -0.24 4.98
C HIS A 32 4.59 0.15 6.06
N LEU A 33 3.70 1.10 5.80
CA LEU A 33 2.66 1.48 6.76
C LEU A 33 1.72 0.32 7.07
N GLU A 34 1.30 -0.45 6.05
CA GLU A 34 0.47 -1.62 6.27
C GLU A 34 1.21 -2.76 6.98
N GLU A 35 2.48 -2.99 6.68
CA GLU A 35 3.31 -3.95 7.42
C GLU A 35 3.47 -3.54 8.89
N ILE A 36 3.72 -2.25 9.17
CA ILE A 36 3.80 -1.73 10.53
C ILE A 36 2.47 -1.95 11.27
N ILE A 37 1.34 -1.59 10.64
CA ILE A 37 0.01 -1.80 11.24
C ILE A 37 -0.23 -3.28 11.53
N PHE A 38 0.14 -4.17 10.61
CA PHE A 38 0.04 -5.61 10.78
C PHE A 38 0.87 -6.11 11.97
N LEU A 39 2.11 -5.65 12.12
CA LEU A 39 2.99 -6.04 13.22
C LEU A 39 2.57 -5.44 14.58
N LEU A 40 1.92 -4.28 14.58
CA LEU A 40 1.37 -3.67 15.80
C LEU A 40 0.16 -4.43 16.35
N ASP A 41 -0.50 -5.27 15.55
CA ASP A 41 -1.60 -6.11 16.00
C ASP A 41 -1.12 -7.25 16.92
N ARG A 42 -1.75 -7.35 18.10
CA ARG A 42 -1.38 -8.31 19.16
C ARG A 42 -1.16 -9.76 18.69
N PRO A 43 -1.99 -10.33 17.79
CA PRO A 43 -1.79 -11.68 17.31
C PRO A 43 -0.44 -11.91 16.60
N HIS A 44 0.13 -10.86 16.02
CA HIS A 44 1.37 -10.91 15.25
C HIS A 44 2.61 -10.56 16.08
N TRP A 45 2.43 -10.21 17.36
CA TRP A 45 3.57 -9.92 18.22
C TRP A 45 4.44 -11.17 18.43
N PRO A 46 5.77 -11.01 18.54
CA PRO A 46 6.65 -12.06 19.00
C PRO A 46 6.17 -12.68 20.33
N ASN A 47 6.34 -14.00 20.48
CA ASN A 47 5.89 -14.75 21.65
C ASN A 47 6.42 -14.17 22.98
N THR A 48 7.64 -13.63 22.97
CA THR A 48 8.25 -12.96 24.12
C THR A 48 7.47 -11.72 24.57
N LEU A 49 7.06 -10.87 23.62
CA LEU A 49 6.25 -9.68 23.89
C LEU A 49 4.83 -10.04 24.32
N GLN A 50 4.23 -11.08 23.73
CA GLN A 50 2.92 -11.57 24.17
C GLN A 50 2.94 -12.08 25.61
N GLN A 51 4.02 -12.76 26.02
CA GLN A 51 4.18 -13.27 27.39
C GLN A 51 4.42 -12.14 28.40
N GLN A 52 5.29 -11.18 28.08
CA GLN A 52 5.55 -10.00 28.94
C GLN A 52 4.31 -9.14 29.15
N SER A 53 3.49 -8.96 28.10
CA SER A 53 2.22 -8.24 28.22
C SER A 53 1.23 -8.96 29.14
N LYS A 54 1.21 -10.30 29.16
CA LYS A 54 0.33 -11.09 30.05
C LYS A 54 0.79 -11.04 31.51
N LEU A 55 2.09 -10.88 31.75
CA LEU A 55 2.68 -10.79 33.09
C LEU A 55 2.49 -9.41 33.73
N GLY A 56 2.00 -8.42 32.98
CA GLY A 56 1.76 -7.06 33.49
C GLY A 56 3.04 -6.23 33.67
N ASP A 57 4.19 -6.71 33.19
CA ASP A 57 5.49 -6.07 33.38
C ASP A 57 5.69 -4.81 32.51
N VAL A 58 4.96 -4.66 31.40
CA VAL A 58 5.09 -3.49 30.51
C VAL A 58 3.75 -3.12 29.85
N GLU A 59 3.33 -1.85 29.99
CA GLU A 59 2.16 -1.27 29.31
C GLU A 59 2.46 -0.93 27.83
N LEU A 60 3.00 -1.88 27.04
CA LEU A 60 3.27 -1.66 25.61
C LEU A 60 2.00 -1.63 24.77
N ALA A 61 0.98 -2.36 25.21
CA ALA A 61 -0.26 -2.51 24.46
C ALA A 61 -0.99 -1.18 24.20
N PRO A 62 -1.20 -0.29 25.18
CA PRO A 62 -1.81 1.02 24.90
C PRO A 62 -0.93 1.90 24.01
N ILE A 63 0.40 1.82 24.13
CA ILE A 63 1.35 2.57 23.30
C ILE A 63 1.26 2.12 21.84
N PHE A 64 1.29 0.81 21.59
CA PHE A 64 1.17 0.26 20.25
C PHE A 64 -0.19 0.53 19.62
N GLU A 65 -1.27 0.54 20.42
CA GLU A 65 -2.58 0.96 19.92
C GLU A 65 -2.59 2.43 19.49
N GLU A 66 -2.02 3.33 20.28
CA GLU A 66 -1.91 4.75 19.91
C GLU A 66 -1.04 4.94 18.65
N MET A 67 0.07 4.21 18.53
CA MET A 67 0.92 4.22 17.35
C MET A 67 0.16 3.69 16.12
N LYS A 68 -0.57 2.58 16.26
CA LYS A 68 -1.36 1.98 15.19
C LYS A 68 -2.36 2.98 14.61
N VAL A 69 -3.09 3.70 15.48
CA VAL A 69 -4.02 4.75 15.05
C VAL A 69 -3.32 5.84 14.23
N LYS A 70 -2.10 6.26 14.61
CA LYS A 70 -1.33 7.25 13.84
C LYS A 70 -0.94 6.73 12.46
N PHE A 71 -0.53 5.47 12.36
CA PHE A 71 -0.17 4.86 11.08
C PHE A 71 -1.40 4.63 10.19
N GLU A 72 -2.52 4.17 10.73
CA GLU A 72 -3.79 4.03 10.00
C GLU A 72 -4.27 5.36 9.42
N ASN A 73 -4.20 6.45 10.21
CA ASN A 73 -4.57 7.78 9.74
C ASN A 73 -3.63 8.29 8.64
N THR A 74 -2.32 8.02 8.79
CA THR A 74 -1.31 8.38 7.78
C THR A 74 -1.53 7.61 6.48
N LEU A 75 -1.82 6.31 6.56
CA LEU A 75 -2.14 5.47 5.41
C LEU A 75 -3.36 6.00 4.66
N LYS A 76 -4.46 6.27 5.38
CA LYS A 76 -5.68 6.86 4.78
C LYS A 76 -5.40 8.19 4.09
N LEU A 77 -4.56 9.03 4.68
CA LEU A 77 -4.17 10.31 4.09
C LEU A 77 -3.39 10.11 2.78
N LEU A 78 -2.44 9.17 2.74
CA LEU A 78 -1.67 8.84 1.53
C LEU A 78 -2.56 8.27 0.42
N GLU A 79 -3.47 7.36 0.76
CA GLU A 79 -4.44 6.79 -0.18
C GLU A 79 -5.34 7.88 -0.80
N TYR A 80 -5.85 8.76 0.06
CA TYR A 80 -6.64 9.90 -0.37
C TYR A 80 -5.83 10.81 -1.29
N PHE A 81 -4.60 11.15 -0.91
CA PHE A 81 -3.72 12.00 -1.70
C PHE A 81 -3.46 11.41 -3.09
N GLN A 82 -3.07 10.13 -3.18
CA GLN A 82 -2.81 9.46 -4.46
C GLN A 82 -4.06 9.43 -5.35
N SER A 83 -5.21 9.07 -4.79
CA SER A 83 -6.49 9.04 -5.52
C SER A 83 -6.88 10.42 -6.04
N LYS A 84 -6.82 11.45 -5.19
CA LYS A 84 -7.13 12.84 -5.59
C LYS A 84 -6.14 13.39 -6.60
N ASN A 85 -4.85 13.09 -6.46
CA ASN A 85 -3.86 13.51 -7.43
C ASN A 85 -4.14 12.91 -8.81
N ALA A 86 -4.46 11.60 -8.87
CA ALA A 86 -4.80 10.93 -10.12
C ALA A 86 -6.05 11.53 -10.79
N ASP A 87 -7.09 11.83 -10.00
CA ASP A 87 -8.29 12.48 -10.51
C ASP A 87 -8.04 13.91 -10.97
N ASN A 88 -7.21 14.67 -10.25
CA ASN A 88 -6.85 16.04 -10.62
C ASN A 88 -6.11 16.06 -11.97
N VAL A 89 -5.08 15.22 -12.12
CA VAL A 89 -4.34 15.09 -13.39
C VAL A 89 -5.28 14.72 -14.53
N PHE A 90 -6.15 13.72 -14.32
CA PHE A 90 -7.12 13.32 -15.34
C PHE A 90 -8.09 14.45 -15.70
N ASN A 91 -8.66 15.13 -14.71
CA ASN A 91 -9.60 16.22 -14.93
C ASN A 91 -8.95 17.43 -15.61
N THR A 92 -7.69 17.74 -15.30
CA THR A 92 -6.90 18.75 -16.00
C THR A 92 -6.71 18.38 -17.46
N VAL A 93 -6.37 17.13 -17.79
CA VAL A 93 -6.27 16.70 -19.19
C VAL A 93 -7.63 16.81 -19.90
N MET A 94 -8.72 16.44 -19.20
CA MET A 94 -10.07 16.54 -19.75
C MET A 94 -10.54 17.98 -20.00
N SER A 95 -9.99 18.99 -19.34
CA SER A 95 -10.36 20.39 -19.61
C SER A 95 -9.88 20.89 -20.97
N TYR A 96 -8.80 20.29 -21.50
CA TYR A 96 -8.27 20.56 -22.83
C TYR A 96 -8.92 19.69 -23.92
N MET A 97 -9.72 18.69 -23.56
CA MET A 97 -10.40 17.83 -24.52
C MET A 97 -11.58 18.54 -25.19
N PRO A 98 -11.81 18.28 -26.49
CA PRO A 98 -13.03 18.73 -27.17
C PRO A 98 -14.29 18.23 -26.46
N GLN A 99 -15.31 19.10 -26.36
CA GLN A 99 -16.60 18.81 -25.73
C GLN A 99 -17.50 17.97 -26.66
N ASP A 100 -16.98 16.83 -27.10
CA ASP A 100 -17.70 15.84 -27.91
C ASP A 100 -17.67 14.47 -27.23
N PHE A 101 -18.17 13.45 -27.93
CA PHE A 101 -18.29 12.09 -27.39
C PHE A 101 -16.94 11.46 -26.98
N ARG A 102 -15.79 11.98 -27.44
CA ARG A 102 -14.47 11.42 -27.11
C ARG A 102 -14.16 11.54 -25.62
N GLY A 103 -14.52 12.66 -24.99
CA GLY A 103 -14.33 12.82 -23.54
C GLY A 103 -15.08 11.75 -22.74
N THR A 104 -16.32 11.44 -23.15
CA THR A 104 -17.12 10.38 -22.55
C THR A 104 -16.51 8.99 -22.78
N LEU A 105 -16.03 8.70 -24.00
CA LEU A 105 -15.38 7.42 -24.30
C LEU A 105 -14.11 7.19 -23.47
N ILE A 106 -13.28 8.22 -23.31
CA ILE A 106 -12.05 8.13 -22.50
C ILE A 106 -12.40 7.89 -21.02
N ARG A 107 -13.41 8.57 -20.47
CA ARG A 107 -13.89 8.33 -19.10
C ARG A 107 -14.37 6.90 -18.92
N GLN A 108 -15.19 6.39 -19.83
CA GLN A 108 -15.69 5.01 -19.78
C GLN A 108 -14.56 3.98 -19.92
N GLN A 109 -13.56 4.25 -20.75
CA GLN A 109 -12.38 3.38 -20.88
C GLN A 109 -11.58 3.35 -19.57
N ARG A 110 -11.32 4.51 -18.96
CA ARG A 110 -10.65 4.60 -17.65
C ARG A 110 -11.43 3.84 -16.59
N GLU A 111 -12.72 4.11 -16.44
CA GLU A 111 -13.56 3.44 -15.43
C GLU A 111 -13.58 1.93 -15.57
N ARG A 112 -13.67 1.41 -16.81
CA ARG A 112 -13.59 -0.04 -17.05
C ARG A 112 -12.24 -0.61 -16.66
N SER A 113 -11.15 0.05 -17.06
CA SER A 113 -9.78 -0.35 -16.71
C SER A 113 -9.57 -0.38 -15.19
N GLU A 114 -9.98 0.68 -14.48
CA GLU A 114 -9.83 0.75 -13.02
C GLU A 114 -10.68 -0.31 -12.30
N ARG A 115 -11.90 -0.60 -12.78
CA ARG A 115 -12.72 -1.69 -12.24
C ARG A 115 -12.06 -3.06 -12.42
N THR A 116 -11.48 -3.32 -13.58
CA THR A 116 -10.76 -4.58 -13.84
C THR A 116 -9.55 -4.73 -12.90
N LYS A 117 -8.76 -3.66 -12.74
CA LYS A 117 -7.60 -3.64 -11.83
C LYS A 117 -7.99 -3.86 -10.37
N GLN A 118 -9.08 -3.22 -9.92
CA GLN A 118 -9.61 -3.41 -8.57
C GLN A 118 -10.07 -4.85 -8.34
N ALA A 119 -10.75 -5.46 -9.32
CA ALA A 119 -11.20 -6.84 -9.21
C ALA A 119 -10.04 -7.84 -9.06
N GLU A 120 -8.90 -7.58 -9.72
CA GLU A 120 -7.69 -8.39 -9.58
C GLU A 120 -7.09 -8.28 -8.17
N ILE A 121 -7.03 -7.06 -7.63
CA ILE A 121 -6.58 -6.82 -6.24
C ILE A 121 -7.52 -7.53 -5.25
N ASP A 122 -8.83 -7.39 -5.42
CA ASP A 122 -9.83 -8.01 -4.54
C ASP A 122 -9.74 -9.55 -4.59
N ALA A 123 -9.44 -10.11 -5.76
CA ALA A 123 -9.23 -11.55 -5.91
C ALA A 123 -7.97 -12.00 -5.15
N LEU A 124 -6.85 -11.26 -5.26
CA LEU A 124 -5.63 -11.55 -4.51
C LEU A 124 -5.83 -11.48 -2.99
N VAL A 125 -6.51 -10.42 -2.51
CA VAL A 125 -6.80 -10.26 -1.07
C VAL A 125 -7.66 -11.42 -0.57
N LYS A 126 -8.66 -11.86 -1.34
CA LYS A 126 -9.50 -13.03 -0.98
C LYS A 126 -8.72 -14.33 -0.93
N SER A 127 -7.66 -14.48 -1.71
CA SER A 127 -6.78 -15.66 -1.65
C SER A 127 -5.82 -15.67 -0.45
N GLY A 128 -5.79 -14.62 0.38
CA GLY A 128 -4.94 -14.56 1.57
C GLY A 128 -3.46 -14.32 1.25
N VAL A 129 -3.20 -13.64 0.13
CA VAL A 129 -1.86 -13.31 -0.36
C VAL A 129 -1.18 -12.27 0.56
N SER A 130 0.15 -12.25 0.58
CA SER A 130 0.92 -11.36 1.44
C SER A 130 0.71 -9.87 1.09
N ILE A 131 0.97 -8.99 2.06
CA ILE A 131 0.95 -7.54 1.85
C ILE A 131 1.90 -7.16 0.69
N ARG A 132 3.10 -7.75 0.67
CA ARG A 132 4.14 -7.51 -0.33
C ARG A 132 3.69 -7.86 -1.74
N ASP A 133 3.10 -9.04 -1.93
CA ASP A 133 2.61 -9.48 -3.22
C ASP A 133 1.49 -8.57 -3.75
N ARG A 134 0.59 -8.10 -2.87
CA ARG A 134 -0.44 -7.12 -3.23
C ARG A 134 0.18 -5.80 -3.69
N TYR A 135 1.21 -5.31 -2.99
CA TYR A 135 1.92 -4.08 -3.37
C TYR A 135 2.76 -4.24 -4.64
N ALA A 136 3.31 -5.43 -4.90
CA ALA A 136 3.96 -5.77 -6.16
C ALA A 136 2.96 -5.70 -7.34
N LEU A 137 1.73 -6.20 -7.18
CA LEU A 137 0.69 -6.06 -8.20
C LEU A 137 0.32 -4.59 -8.42
N LEU A 138 0.08 -3.83 -7.35
CA LEU A 138 -0.27 -2.41 -7.43
C LEU A 138 0.80 -1.61 -8.18
N TRP A 139 2.07 -1.88 -7.90
CA TRP A 139 3.19 -1.27 -8.60
C TRP A 139 3.24 -1.68 -10.08
N LYS A 140 3.05 -2.96 -10.39
CA LYS A 140 2.96 -3.44 -11.77
C LYS A 140 1.83 -2.74 -12.54
N GLN A 141 0.64 -2.64 -11.94
CA GLN A 141 -0.51 -1.96 -12.53
C GLN A 141 -0.29 -0.45 -12.72
N GLN A 142 0.56 0.17 -11.89
CA GLN A 142 0.99 1.57 -12.05
C GLN A 142 1.97 1.69 -13.22
N MET A 143 2.94 0.79 -13.32
CA MET A 143 3.92 0.78 -14.41
C MET A 143 3.27 0.56 -15.79
N GLU A 144 2.27 -0.31 -15.87
CA GLU A 144 1.48 -0.53 -17.08
C GLU A 144 0.74 0.74 -17.55
N ARG A 145 0.40 1.67 -16.64
CA ARG A 145 -0.21 2.96 -17.04
C ARG A 145 0.77 3.87 -17.78
N TRP A 146 2.07 3.66 -17.61
CA TRP A 146 3.11 4.47 -18.25
C TRP A 146 3.65 3.86 -19.54
N LEU A 147 3.41 2.58 -19.78
CA LEU A 147 3.92 1.84 -20.95
C LEU A 147 2.95 1.85 -22.15
N VAL A 148 1.85 2.61 -22.07
CA VAL A 148 0.82 2.74 -23.12
C VAL A 148 0.75 4.17 -23.61
#